data_AF-A0A2M7QGU9-F1
#
_entry.id   AF-A0A2M7QGU9-F1
#
_cell.length_a   1.000
_cell.length_b   1.000
_cell.length_c   1.000
_cell.angle_alpha   90.00
_cell.angle_beta   90.00
_cell.angle_gamma   90.00
#
_symmetry.space_group_name_H-M   'P 1'
#
loop_
_entity.id
_entity.type
_entity.pdbx_description
1 polymer ?
#
loop_
_entity_poly.entity_id
_entity_poly.type
_entity_poly.pdbx_seq_one_letter_code
_entity_poly.pdbx_strand_id
1 'polypeptide(L)'
;MKLNAKEMRTVDENVVKAQINNIKRHPIYFILENVYDTYNVGGLFRLADALGVSKMYLCGEMEIPPNPKIKKASIGTYKVVPWEYKKTVKEAIDNIKYQISNVKCQKLSVVAIEQDKKSIPYTQIQYSFPVALIVGNETYGVLPETILLSDYIAEIPMWGINKSLNVIVSAAIVSYRIMDKLVLMSNDK
;
A
#
# COMPACT_ATOMS: atom_id res chain seq x y z
N MET A 1 -11.05 7.13 -17.35
CA MET A 1 -10.00 7.52 -18.33
C MET A 1 -8.77 6.66 -18.05
N LYS A 2 -8.10 6.13 -19.09
CA LYS A 2 -6.80 5.47 -18.95
C LYS A 2 -5.77 6.34 -19.67
N LEU A 3 -4.65 6.62 -19.02
CA LEU A 3 -3.55 7.42 -19.58
C LEU A 3 -2.35 6.53 -19.84
N ASN A 4 -1.62 6.78 -20.92
CA ASN A 4 -0.32 6.16 -21.15
C ASN A 4 0.78 6.84 -20.33
N ALA A 5 1.99 6.26 -20.33
CA ALA A 5 3.11 6.76 -19.54
C ALA A 5 3.59 8.17 -19.92
N LYS A 6 3.34 8.64 -21.16
CA LYS A 6 3.72 10.01 -21.58
C LYS A 6 2.71 11.01 -21.02
N GLU A 7 1.43 10.73 -21.21
CA GLU A 7 0.32 11.55 -20.71
C GLU A 7 0.36 11.66 -19.18
N MET A 8 0.62 10.55 -18.48
CA MET A 8 0.65 10.51 -17.02
C MET A 8 1.74 11.39 -16.42
N ARG A 9 2.90 11.50 -17.07
CA ARG A 9 4.00 12.35 -16.57
C ARG A 9 3.68 13.84 -16.64
N THR A 10 2.95 14.24 -17.68
CA THR A 10 2.61 15.64 -17.96
C THR A 10 1.26 16.05 -17.39
N VAL A 11 0.54 15.11 -16.77
CA VAL A 11 -0.81 15.36 -16.24
C VAL A 11 -0.79 16.49 -15.21
N ASP A 12 -1.66 17.47 -15.41
CA ASP A 12 -1.96 18.51 -14.44
C ASP A 12 -3.06 18.00 -13.50
N GLU A 13 -2.78 17.98 -12.21
CA GLU A 13 -3.71 17.51 -11.17
C GLU A 13 -5.04 18.24 -11.22
N ASN A 14 -5.04 19.54 -11.52
CA ASN A 14 -6.27 20.34 -11.58
C ASN A 14 -7.15 19.93 -12.76
N VAL A 15 -6.53 19.52 -13.87
CA VAL A 15 -7.23 19.09 -15.09
C VAL A 15 -7.89 17.72 -14.88
N VAL A 16 -7.21 16.82 -14.16
CA VAL A 16 -7.74 15.46 -13.93
C VAL A 16 -8.46 15.30 -12.59
N LYS A 17 -8.54 16.35 -11.76
CA LYS A 17 -9.12 16.30 -10.40
C LYS A 17 -10.52 15.70 -10.38
N ALA A 18 -11.40 16.16 -11.28
CA ALA A 18 -12.77 15.64 -11.39
C ALA A 18 -12.79 14.14 -11.76
N GLN A 19 -11.85 13.70 -12.60
CA GLN A 19 -11.75 12.31 -13.03
C GLN A 19 -11.15 11.43 -11.92
N ILE A 20 -10.16 11.92 -11.17
CA ILE A 20 -9.57 11.24 -10.00
C ILE A 20 -10.66 10.96 -8.96
N ASN A 21 -11.53 11.94 -8.70
CA ASN A 21 -12.63 11.81 -7.75
C ASN A 21 -13.67 10.76 -8.18
N ASN A 22 -13.76 10.46 -9.47
CA ASN A 22 -14.67 9.44 -10.02
C ASN A 22 -14.04 8.04 -10.11
N ILE A 23 -12.75 7.88 -9.77
CA ILE A 23 -12.13 6.56 -9.73
C ILE A 23 -12.70 5.78 -8.55
N LYS A 24 -13.37 4.66 -8.83
CA LYS A 24 -13.78 3.71 -7.79
C LYS A 24 -12.52 3.20 -7.09
N ARG A 25 -12.38 3.52 -5.81
CA ARG A 25 -11.28 3.03 -4.97
C ARG A 25 -11.70 1.79 -4.20
N HIS A 26 -10.75 0.89 -4.03
CA HIS A 26 -10.91 -0.32 -3.23
C HIS A 26 -10.48 -0.03 -1.79
N PRO A 27 -11.14 -0.62 -0.76
CA PRO A 27 -10.87 -0.39 0.66
C PRO A 27 -9.56 -1.08 1.11
N ILE A 28 -8.49 -0.79 0.39
CA ILE A 28 -7.12 -1.25 0.57
C ILE A 28 -6.30 0.02 0.79
N TYR A 29 -5.50 0.02 1.84
CA TYR A 29 -4.59 1.10 2.20
C TYR A 29 -3.18 0.55 2.19
N PHE A 30 -2.22 1.31 1.66
CA PHE A 30 -0.80 0.96 1.78
C PHE A 30 -0.16 1.86 2.83
N ILE A 31 0.70 1.29 3.66
CA ILE A 31 1.52 2.02 4.63
C ILE A 31 2.97 1.61 4.37
N LEU A 32 3.80 2.57 4.00
CA LEU A 32 5.22 2.38 3.74
C LEU A 32 5.97 2.88 4.95
N GLU A 33 6.68 2.00 5.65
CA GLU A 33 7.48 2.33 6.82
C GLU A 33 8.96 2.36 6.46
N ASN A 34 9.59 3.53 6.59
CA ASN A 34 11.04 3.70 6.41
C ASN A 34 11.55 3.13 5.07
N VAL A 35 10.80 3.30 3.97
CA VAL A 35 11.22 2.84 2.64
C VAL A 35 12.16 3.88 2.03
N TYR A 36 13.46 3.58 1.97
CA TYR A 36 14.48 4.60 1.68
C TYR A 36 14.74 4.76 0.19
N ASP A 37 14.58 3.70 -0.61
CA ASP A 37 14.81 3.80 -2.04
C ASP A 37 13.63 4.52 -2.73
N THR A 38 13.90 5.72 -3.21
CA THR A 38 12.96 6.52 -4.01
C THR A 38 12.38 5.79 -5.24
N TYR A 39 13.10 4.80 -5.81
CA TYR A 39 12.56 3.95 -6.87
C TYR A 39 11.48 3.00 -6.35
N ASN A 40 11.68 2.43 -5.16
CA ASN A 40 10.69 1.60 -4.49
C ASN A 40 9.44 2.41 -4.17
N VAL A 41 9.59 3.61 -3.60
CA VAL A 41 8.46 4.52 -3.33
C VAL A 41 7.69 4.83 -4.61
N GLY A 42 8.38 5.20 -5.70
CA GLY A 42 7.73 5.46 -6.98
C GLY A 42 7.04 4.23 -7.58
N GLY A 43 7.65 3.05 -7.47
CA GLY A 43 7.06 1.79 -7.93
C GLY A 43 5.80 1.41 -7.13
N LEU A 44 5.81 1.63 -5.82
CA LEU A 44 4.65 1.41 -4.94
C LEU A 44 3.50 2.37 -5.28
N PHE A 45 3.78 3.62 -5.64
CA PHE A 45 2.75 4.52 -6.19
C PHE A 45 2.12 4.00 -7.49
N ARG A 46 2.90 3.35 -8.37
CA ARG A 46 2.35 2.74 -9.60
C ARG A 46 1.48 1.54 -9.29
N LEU A 47 1.90 0.70 -8.35
CA LEU A 47 1.13 -0.44 -7.89
C LEU A 47 -0.19 0.01 -7.25
N ALA A 48 -0.14 1.03 -6.39
CA ALA A 48 -1.29 1.62 -5.72
C ALA A 48 -2.33 2.18 -6.71
N ASP A 49 -1.86 2.87 -7.76
CA ASP A 49 -2.73 3.34 -8.85
C ASP A 49 -3.38 2.18 -9.61
N ALA A 50 -2.59 1.17 -9.99
CA ALA A 50 -3.07 0.00 -10.71
C ALA A 50 -4.16 -0.78 -9.95
N LEU A 51 -4.03 -0.87 -8.63
CA LEU A 51 -5.01 -1.52 -7.75
C LEU A 51 -6.15 -0.59 -7.31
N GLY A 52 -6.09 0.70 -7.65
CA GLY A 52 -7.09 1.68 -7.21
C GLY A 52 -7.21 1.75 -5.69
N VAL A 53 -6.10 1.70 -4.94
CA VAL A 53 -6.13 1.74 -3.47
C VAL A 53 -6.77 3.02 -2.94
N SER A 54 -7.44 2.96 -1.78
CA SER A 54 -8.08 4.12 -1.15
C SER A 54 -7.08 5.24 -0.85
N LYS A 55 -5.96 4.90 -0.21
CA LYS A 55 -4.93 5.87 0.17
C LYS A 55 -3.61 5.18 0.51
N MET A 56 -2.49 5.87 0.27
CA MET A 56 -1.16 5.50 0.75
C MET A 56 -0.74 6.36 1.94
N TYR A 57 0.01 5.79 2.87
CA TYR A 57 0.67 6.50 3.95
C TYR A 57 2.17 6.29 3.86
N LEU A 58 2.93 7.38 3.92
CA LEU A 58 4.39 7.38 3.96
C LEU A 58 4.79 7.67 5.41
N CYS A 59 5.48 6.74 6.06
CA CYS A 59 5.70 6.75 7.50
C CYS A 59 7.19 6.67 7.85
N GLY A 60 7.56 7.44 8.87
CA GLY A 60 8.92 7.45 9.41
C GLY A 60 9.90 8.26 8.58
N GLU A 61 11.17 7.90 8.64
CA GLU A 61 12.26 8.63 7.97
C GLU A 61 12.37 8.18 6.51
N MET A 62 11.70 8.87 5.59
CA MET A 62 11.79 8.53 4.17
C MET A 62 11.65 9.74 3.27
N GLU A 63 12.13 9.60 2.03
CA GLU A 63 11.86 10.57 0.98
C GLU A 63 10.39 10.53 0.56
N ILE A 64 9.78 11.71 0.41
CA ILE A 64 8.37 11.85 0.02
C ILE A 64 8.24 12.70 -1.25
N PRO A 65 7.15 12.58 -2.03
CA PRO A 65 6.86 13.52 -3.10
C PRO A 65 6.80 14.96 -2.55
N PRO A 66 7.30 15.98 -3.29
CA PRO A 66 7.63 15.97 -4.72
C PRO A 66 9.11 15.67 -5.08
N ASN A 67 9.79 14.74 -4.40
CA ASN A 67 11.15 14.32 -4.78
C ASN A 67 11.28 13.94 -6.29
N PRO A 68 12.27 14.48 -7.04
CA PRO A 68 12.43 14.23 -8.47
C PRO A 68 12.59 12.76 -8.87
N LYS A 69 13.26 11.96 -8.04
CA LYS A 69 13.45 10.51 -8.30
C LYS A 69 12.14 9.77 -8.16
N ILE A 70 11.36 10.06 -7.11
CA ILE A 70 10.02 9.50 -6.91
C ILE A 70 9.09 9.91 -8.07
N LYS A 71 9.12 11.18 -8.48
CA LYS A 71 8.36 11.68 -9.64
C LYS A 71 8.67 10.90 -10.91
N LYS A 72 9.96 10.63 -11.18
CA LYS A 72 10.40 9.85 -12.34
C LYS A 72 9.95 8.39 -12.26
N ALA A 73 10.18 7.74 -11.13
CA ALA A 73 9.87 6.32 -10.92
C ALA A 73 8.37 6.02 -10.92
N SER A 74 7.55 6.92 -10.36
CA SER A 74 6.09 6.79 -10.32
C SER A 74 5.40 7.08 -11.66
N ILE A 75 6.10 7.67 -12.64
CA ILE A 75 5.50 8.09 -13.91
C ILE A 75 4.31 9.07 -13.67
N GLY A 76 4.32 9.82 -12.57
CA GLY A 76 3.27 10.77 -12.22
C GLY A 76 2.10 10.17 -11.42
N THR A 77 2.08 8.87 -11.10
CA THR A 77 0.98 8.29 -10.31
C THR A 77 0.89 8.84 -8.88
N TYR A 78 1.98 9.36 -8.32
CA TYR A 78 1.98 10.05 -7.02
C TYR A 78 1.03 11.26 -6.96
N LYS A 79 0.65 11.80 -8.11
CA LYS A 79 -0.28 12.93 -8.26
C LYS A 79 -1.76 12.53 -8.14
N VAL A 80 -2.07 11.28 -8.47
CA VAL A 80 -3.46 10.80 -8.60
C VAL A 80 -3.85 9.80 -7.52
N VAL A 81 -2.86 9.12 -6.93
CA VAL A 81 -3.06 8.25 -5.78
C VAL A 81 -3.17 9.15 -4.55
N PRO A 82 -4.27 9.10 -3.79
CA PRO A 82 -4.34 9.83 -2.53
C PRO A 82 -3.25 9.33 -1.59
N TRP A 83 -2.46 10.25 -1.01
CA TRP A 83 -1.45 9.89 -0.03
C TRP A 83 -1.28 10.95 1.04
N GLU A 84 -0.67 10.57 2.17
CA GLU A 84 -0.32 11.49 3.25
C GLU A 84 0.94 11.01 3.97
N TYR A 85 1.75 11.94 4.44
CA TYR A 85 2.86 11.64 5.36
C TYR A 85 2.37 11.57 6.81
N LYS A 86 2.84 10.58 7.57
CA LYS A 86 2.65 10.48 9.03
C LYS A 86 3.98 10.19 9.69
N LYS A 87 4.16 10.65 10.94
CA LYS A 87 5.42 10.41 11.64
C LYS A 87 5.61 8.94 11.99
N THR A 88 4.53 8.23 12.27
CA THR A 88 4.55 6.81 12.67
C THR A 88 3.47 6.01 11.95
N VAL A 89 3.67 4.69 11.83
CA VAL A 89 2.64 3.77 11.30
C VAL A 89 1.40 3.76 12.20
N LYS A 90 1.58 3.89 13.52
CA LYS A 90 0.46 4.01 14.46
C LYS A 90 -0.45 5.19 14.10
N GLU A 91 0.11 6.37 13.81
CA GLU A 91 -0.68 7.54 13.40
C GLU A 91 -1.45 7.31 12.10
N ALA A 92 -0.86 6.57 11.15
CA ALA A 92 -1.55 6.19 9.91
C ALA A 92 -2.73 5.25 10.18
N ILE A 93 -2.54 4.19 10.97
CA ILE A 93 -3.60 3.27 11.41
C ILE A 93 -4.70 4.03 12.17
N ASP A 94 -4.27 4.88 13.12
CA ASP A 94 -4.97 5.98 13.77
C ASP A 94 -6.01 6.65 12.85
N ASN A 95 -5.44 7.27 11.81
CA ASN A 95 -6.16 8.09 10.85
C ASN A 95 -7.12 7.27 9.98
N ILE A 96 -6.72 6.08 9.54
CA ILE A 96 -7.58 5.19 8.75
C ILE A 96 -8.80 4.78 9.58
N LYS A 97 -8.58 4.33 10.82
CA LYS A 97 -9.67 3.94 11.74
C LYS A 97 -10.64 5.10 11.97
N TYR A 98 -10.14 6.32 12.16
CA TYR A 98 -10.98 7.51 12.29
C TYR A 98 -11.79 7.80 11.02
N GLN A 99 -11.22 7.65 9.83
CA GLN A 99 -11.93 7.89 8.56
C GLN A 99 -13.04 6.87 8.31
N ILE A 100 -12.82 5.61 8.66
CA ILE A 100 -13.79 4.53 8.44
C ILE A 100 -14.82 4.39 9.56
N SER A 101 -14.60 4.98 10.74
CA SER A 101 -15.51 4.87 11.89
C SER A 101 -16.92 5.40 11.58
N ASN A 102 -17.01 6.40 10.70
CA ASN A 102 -18.27 6.95 10.20
C ASN A 102 -18.99 6.03 9.20
N VAL A 103 -18.34 4.94 8.76
CA VAL A 103 -18.85 3.99 7.78
C VAL A 103 -19.05 2.63 8.47
N LYS A 104 -20.20 2.48 9.15
CA LYS A 104 -20.75 1.19 9.61
C LYS A 104 -19.77 0.25 10.33
N CYS A 105 -19.29 0.57 11.54
CA CYS A 105 -18.64 -0.38 12.46
C CYS A 105 -17.59 -1.33 11.82
N GLN A 106 -16.91 -0.92 10.75
CA GLN A 106 -15.94 -1.77 10.07
C GLN A 106 -14.63 -1.77 10.85
N LYS A 107 -14.18 -2.94 11.29
CA LYS A 107 -12.84 -3.11 11.88
C LYS A 107 -11.81 -3.08 10.74
N LEU A 108 -10.82 -2.21 10.86
CA LEU A 108 -9.65 -2.23 9.97
C LEU A 108 -8.82 -3.49 10.24
N SER A 109 -8.55 -4.27 9.20
CA SER A 109 -7.57 -5.36 9.24
C SER A 109 -6.18 -4.80 8.93
N VAL A 110 -5.22 -5.03 9.80
CA VAL A 110 -3.83 -4.58 9.62
C VAL A 110 -2.95 -5.78 9.31
N VAL A 111 -2.26 -5.74 8.17
CA VAL A 111 -1.40 -6.82 7.68
C VAL A 111 -0.01 -6.28 7.37
N ALA A 112 1.01 -6.75 8.08
CA ALA A 112 2.40 -6.48 7.74
C ALA A 112 2.93 -7.54 6.78
N ILE A 113 3.68 -7.15 5.74
CA ILE A 113 4.42 -8.09 4.89
C ILE A 113 5.83 -8.21 5.43
N GLU A 114 6.16 -9.35 6.04
CA GLU A 114 7.45 -9.58 6.67
C GLU A 114 7.76 -11.07 6.77
N GLN A 115 9.05 -11.41 6.82
CA GLN A 115 9.56 -12.72 7.20
C GLN A 115 9.78 -12.73 8.72
N ASP A 116 8.82 -13.27 9.47
CA ASP A 116 8.88 -13.36 10.93
C ASP A 116 8.69 -14.81 11.40
N LYS A 117 8.98 -15.14 12.66
CA LYS A 117 8.69 -16.49 13.18
C LYS A 117 7.19 -16.73 13.40
N LYS A 118 6.40 -15.67 13.51
CA LYS A 118 4.95 -15.68 13.73
C LYS A 118 4.16 -15.39 12.46
N SER A 119 4.84 -15.26 11.31
CA SER A 119 4.18 -15.08 10.02
C SER A 119 3.39 -16.32 9.64
N ILE A 120 2.39 -16.09 8.80
CA ILE A 120 1.66 -17.14 8.10
C ILE A 120 1.69 -16.87 6.60
N PRO A 121 1.69 -17.92 5.75
CA PRO A 121 1.72 -17.74 4.31
C PRO A 121 0.59 -16.81 3.84
N TYR A 122 0.92 -15.82 3.02
CA TYR A 122 -0.03 -14.81 2.53
C TYR A 122 -1.28 -15.41 1.87
N THR A 123 -1.18 -16.62 1.32
CA THR A 123 -2.29 -17.35 0.69
C THR A 123 -3.32 -17.88 1.68
N GLN A 124 -2.93 -18.08 2.94
CA GLN A 124 -3.74 -18.66 4.02
C GLN A 124 -4.43 -17.59 4.89
N ILE A 125 -4.06 -16.32 4.74
CA ILE A 125 -4.67 -15.22 5.49
C ILE A 125 -6.13 -15.03 5.06
N GLN A 126 -6.99 -14.87 6.05
CA GLN A 126 -8.38 -14.44 5.86
C GLN A 126 -8.43 -12.91 5.88
N TYR A 127 -8.24 -12.31 4.69
CA TYR A 127 -8.32 -10.87 4.55
C TYR A 127 -9.75 -10.37 4.78
N SER A 128 -9.88 -9.34 5.62
CA SER A 128 -11.13 -8.61 5.82
C SER A 128 -10.96 -7.16 5.39
N PHE A 129 -12.05 -6.56 4.92
CA PHE A 129 -12.04 -5.20 4.37
C PHE A 129 -12.76 -4.23 5.30
N PRO A 130 -12.22 -3.02 5.54
CA PRO A 130 -11.01 -2.46 4.92
C PRO A 130 -9.72 -3.08 5.45
N VAL A 131 -8.69 -3.10 4.60
CA VAL A 131 -7.36 -3.66 4.93
C VAL A 131 -6.26 -2.62 4.77
N ALA A 132 -5.37 -2.51 5.75
CA ALA A 132 -4.13 -1.76 5.68
C ALA A 132 -2.94 -2.72 5.54
N LEU A 133 -2.24 -2.60 4.43
CA LEU A 133 -1.06 -3.39 4.08
C LEU A 133 0.20 -2.58 4.40
N ILE A 134 1.02 -3.09 5.30
CA ILE A 134 2.27 -2.45 5.73
C ILE A 134 3.45 -3.13 5.04
N VAL A 135 4.35 -2.32 4.50
CA VAL A 135 5.66 -2.76 4.00
C VAL A 135 6.77 -1.96 4.66
N GLY A 136 7.87 -2.63 4.97
CA GLY A 136 8.98 -2.06 5.72
C GLY A 136 10.20 -1.71 4.89
N ASN A 137 11.25 -1.34 5.61
CA ASN A 137 12.55 -0.96 5.06
C ASN A 137 13.20 -2.13 4.30
N GLU A 138 13.97 -1.81 3.25
CA GLU A 138 14.59 -2.81 2.37
C GLU A 138 15.64 -3.69 3.07
N THR A 139 16.24 -3.19 4.15
CA THR A 139 17.31 -3.85 4.90
C THR A 139 16.81 -4.42 6.23
N TYR A 140 16.03 -3.63 6.96
CA TYR A 140 15.61 -3.96 8.32
C TYR A 140 14.19 -4.52 8.42
N GLY A 141 13.41 -4.45 7.33
CA GLY A 141 12.01 -4.89 7.35
C GLY A 141 11.09 -3.92 8.10
N VAL A 142 9.97 -4.46 8.58
CA VAL A 142 8.96 -3.78 9.39
C VAL A 142 9.44 -3.69 10.84
N LEU A 143 9.25 -2.54 11.47
CA LEU A 143 9.68 -2.31 12.85
C LEU A 143 8.92 -3.22 13.83
N PRO A 144 9.58 -3.68 14.93
CA PRO A 144 8.93 -4.55 15.93
C PRO A 144 7.65 -3.96 16.52
N GLU A 145 7.63 -2.66 16.80
CA GLU A 145 6.44 -1.95 17.29
C GLU A 145 5.29 -1.97 16.29
N THR A 146 5.59 -1.98 14.99
CA THR A 146 4.61 -2.03 13.90
C THR A 146 4.09 -3.45 13.69
N ILE A 147 4.95 -4.46 13.87
CA ILE A 147 4.53 -5.86 13.95
C ILE A 147 3.50 -6.07 15.07
N LEU A 148 3.69 -5.46 16.24
CA LEU A 148 2.74 -5.56 17.36
C LEU A 148 1.38 -4.89 17.09
N LEU A 149 1.31 -3.97 16.13
CA LEU A 149 0.06 -3.32 15.71
C LEU A 149 -0.71 -4.12 14.64
N SER A 150 -0.09 -5.16 14.08
CA SER A 150 -0.64 -5.93 12.96
C SER A 150 -1.54 -7.07 13.46
N ASP A 151 -2.71 -7.24 12.83
CA ASP A 151 -3.57 -8.41 13.08
C ASP A 151 -2.94 -9.68 12.46
N TYR A 152 -2.23 -9.53 11.33
CA TYR A 152 -1.51 -10.61 10.66
C TYR A 152 -0.12 -10.18 10.19
N ILE A 153 0.81 -11.12 10.19
CA ILE A 153 2.10 -11.00 9.51
C ILE A 153 2.07 -11.95 8.32
N ALA A 154 2.04 -11.39 7.12
CA ALA A 154 2.02 -12.11 5.86
C ALA A 154 3.44 -12.36 5.38
N GLU A 155 3.82 -13.64 5.26
CA GLU A 155 5.05 -14.01 4.57
C GLU A 155 4.78 -14.52 3.16
N ILE A 156 5.76 -14.34 2.29
CA ILE A 156 5.84 -15.01 1.00
C ILE A 156 6.84 -16.15 1.16
N PRO A 157 6.44 -17.43 1.02
CA PRO A 157 7.36 -18.54 1.15
C PRO A 157 8.56 -18.43 0.20
N MET A 158 9.77 -18.57 0.75
CA MET A 158 11.03 -18.50 0.02
C MET A 158 11.66 -19.89 -0.08
N TRP A 159 11.74 -20.46 -1.28
CA TRP A 159 12.33 -21.79 -1.52
C TRP A 159 13.79 -21.76 -1.96
N GLY A 160 14.34 -20.56 -2.17
CA GLY A 160 15.74 -20.37 -2.57
C GLY A 160 16.65 -20.03 -1.39
N ILE A 161 17.89 -19.63 -1.70
CA ILE A 161 18.88 -19.18 -0.70
C ILE A 161 18.52 -17.79 -0.15
N ASN A 162 17.95 -16.92 -0.99
CA ASN A 162 17.56 -15.59 -0.58
C ASN A 162 16.35 -15.63 0.36
N LYS A 163 16.38 -14.77 1.39
CA LYS A 163 15.38 -14.75 2.47
C LYS A 163 14.22 -13.79 2.21
N SER A 164 14.34 -12.88 1.24
CA SER A 164 13.31 -11.87 0.99
C SER A 164 13.20 -11.51 -0.49
N LEU A 165 12.12 -10.83 -0.85
CA LEU A 165 11.91 -10.22 -2.16
C LEU A 165 12.02 -8.70 -2.06
N ASN A 166 12.23 -8.03 -3.19
CA ASN A 166 12.14 -6.58 -3.27
C ASN A 166 10.76 -6.10 -2.78
N VAL A 167 10.72 -4.97 -2.06
CA VAL A 167 9.51 -4.44 -1.41
C VAL A 167 8.33 -4.22 -2.37
N ILE A 168 8.58 -3.74 -3.62
CA ILE A 168 7.52 -3.57 -4.62
C ILE A 168 6.94 -4.94 -5.01
N VAL A 169 7.81 -5.94 -5.20
CA VAL A 169 7.41 -7.30 -5.60
C VAL A 169 6.59 -7.95 -4.49
N SER A 170 7.05 -7.84 -3.24
CA SER A 170 6.34 -8.35 -2.07
C SER A 170 4.95 -7.70 -1.94
N ALA A 171 4.89 -6.37 -2.03
CA ALA A 171 3.64 -5.62 -2.00
C ALA A 171 2.71 -6.08 -3.13
N ALA A 172 3.21 -6.23 -4.35
CA ALA A 172 2.41 -6.63 -5.51
C ALA A 172 1.79 -8.02 -5.34
N ILE A 173 2.58 -9.03 -4.94
CA ILE A 173 2.10 -10.40 -4.75
C ILE A 173 0.95 -10.44 -3.74
N VAL A 174 1.15 -9.83 -2.57
CA VAL A 174 0.15 -9.87 -1.49
C VAL A 174 -1.07 -9.03 -1.83
N SER A 175 -0.88 -7.84 -2.40
CA SER A 175 -2.00 -6.93 -2.70
C SER A 175 -2.88 -7.41 -3.86
N TYR A 176 -2.33 -8.07 -4.89
CA TYR A 176 -3.16 -8.71 -5.92
C TYR A 176 -3.94 -9.90 -5.35
N ARG A 177 -3.35 -10.69 -4.45
CA ARG A 177 -4.09 -11.74 -3.74
C ARG A 177 -5.25 -11.18 -2.91
N ILE A 178 -5.04 -10.05 -2.24
CA ILE A 178 -6.10 -9.32 -1.52
C ILE A 178 -7.19 -8.88 -2.52
N MET A 179 -6.81 -8.34 -3.67
CA MET A 179 -7.76 -7.91 -4.70
C MET A 179 -8.63 -9.07 -5.21
N ASP A 180 -8.05 -10.24 -5.48
CA ASP A 180 -8.80 -11.43 -5.89
C ASP A 180 -9.88 -11.78 -4.86
N LYS A 181 -9.55 -11.71 -3.57
CA LYS A 181 -10.51 -11.95 -2.48
C LYS A 181 -11.62 -10.90 -2.46
N LEU A 182 -11.29 -9.63 -2.66
CA LEU A 182 -12.28 -8.56 -2.72
C LEU A 182 -13.27 -8.74 -3.88
N VAL A 183 -12.77 -9.11 -5.05
CA VAL A 183 -13.60 -9.33 -6.25
C VAL A 183 -14.54 -10.51 -6.03
N LEU A 184 -14.04 -11.63 -5.49
CA LEU A 184 -14.89 -12.79 -5.16
C LEU A 184 -16.01 -12.42 -4.18
N MET A 185 -15.70 -11.72 -3.08
CA MET A 185 -16.70 -11.26 -2.10
C MET A 185 -17.73 -10.29 -2.67
N SER A 186 -17.42 -9.63 -3.78
CA SER A 186 -18.34 -8.72 -4.47
C SER A 186 -19.28 -9.45 -5.43
N ASN A 187 -18.90 -10.63 -5.92
CA ASN A 187 -19.72 -11.47 -6.80
C ASN A 187 -20.67 -12.38 -6.03
N ASP A 188 -20.36 -12.67 -4.75
CA ASP A 188 -21.20 -13.49 -3.86
C ASP A 188 -22.34 -12.69 -3.19
N LYS A 189 -22.52 -11.41 -3.52
CA LYS A 189 -23.57 -10.51 -3.01
C LYS A 189 -24.54 -10.10 -4.11
#